data_AF-A0A959WWU7-F1
#
_entry.id   AF-A0A959WWU7-F1
#
_cell.length_a   1.000
_cell.length_b   1.000
_cell.length_c   1.000
_cell.angle_alpha   90.00
_cell.angle_beta   90.00
_cell.angle_gamma   90.00
#
_symmetry.space_group_name_H-M   'P 1'
#
loop_
_entity.id
_entity.type
_entity.pdbx_description
1 polymer ?
#
loop_
_entity_poly.entity_id
_entity_poly.type
_entity_poly.pdbx_seq_one_letter_code
_entity_poly.pdbx_strand_id
1 'polypeptide(L)'
;MLSPRLRATIAAAAGAAVVFGAAACGGDSKSGSSTSGALSADDFRSQANAICKTFNDQNRTTAEPTGPTEIAAYLDKMLPMAQEELTKLKALTPPVELKPDFDASITAQSKSLDLIGKARDRVKGGEDPMTVIQEVSPEINTLNDEAKAKQQAIGLTECATDKSDSTSTTSTTPTTDTTFDTTSTTPYPPTDTSTSPYTTDTTSTTPIDTDTTASPTGTVDASVFSKDTLEFGQKLQDFGRILQEAAPGGTSAVAAKASELRADLDDIDRITERMKGYTVDSPELESRRAKIVAAAPDVTRLGNELLDAAQSGDTAKLSEVGSQFTQALSRLSSAAVG
;
A
#
# COMPACT_ATOMS: atom_id res chain seq x y z
N MET A 1 -5.87 20.76 -11.51
CA MET A 1 -6.37 22.04 -10.96
C MET A 1 -7.08 21.80 -9.62
N LEU A 2 -6.44 22.12 -8.49
CA LEU A 2 -7.04 21.97 -7.16
C LEU A 2 -8.05 23.09 -6.89
N SER A 3 -9.19 22.71 -6.29
CA SER A 3 -10.31 23.60 -6.01
C SER A 3 -9.98 24.73 -5.01
N PRO A 4 -10.47 25.97 -5.20
CA PRO A 4 -10.14 27.15 -4.37
C PRO A 4 -10.79 27.19 -2.98
N ARG A 5 -11.40 26.11 -2.50
CA ARG A 5 -12.26 26.14 -1.30
C ARG A 5 -11.54 25.68 -0.03
N LEU A 6 -10.39 26.26 0.26
CA LEU A 6 -9.82 26.30 1.62
C LEU A 6 -8.87 27.50 1.76
N ARG A 7 -9.40 28.69 1.50
CA ARG A 7 -8.80 29.97 1.89
C ARG A 7 -9.85 30.83 2.58
N ALA A 8 -9.89 30.72 3.91
CA ALA A 8 -10.40 31.74 4.84
C ALA A 8 -9.91 31.33 6.24
N THR A 9 -8.80 31.90 6.72
CA THR A 9 -8.74 32.96 7.77
C THR A 9 -9.10 32.44 9.18
N ILE A 10 -8.45 32.74 10.31
CA ILE A 10 -7.39 33.68 10.73
C ILE A 10 -7.03 33.31 12.20
N ALA A 11 -5.87 33.78 12.68
CA ALA A 11 -5.49 34.10 14.07
C ALA A 11 -4.96 33.00 15.01
N ALA A 12 -3.64 33.05 15.19
CA ALA A 12 -2.96 33.25 16.47
C ALA A 12 -3.57 32.58 17.72
N ALA A 13 -2.91 31.51 18.17
CA ALA A 13 -2.78 31.22 19.59
C ALA A 13 -1.41 30.59 19.86
N ALA A 14 -0.66 31.26 20.72
CA ALA A 14 0.38 30.82 21.65
C ALA A 14 1.12 29.51 21.37
N GLY A 15 2.46 29.60 21.42
CA GLY A 15 3.34 28.45 21.53
C GLY A 15 2.94 27.54 22.70
N ALA A 16 2.57 26.31 22.37
CA ALA A 16 2.63 25.20 23.29
C ALA A 16 3.98 24.52 23.07
N ALA A 17 4.99 24.95 23.84
CA ALA A 17 6.11 24.09 24.15
C ALA A 17 5.53 22.89 24.90
N VAL A 18 5.35 21.76 24.21
CA VAL A 18 5.17 20.46 24.86
C VAL A 18 6.52 20.10 25.46
N VAL A 19 6.82 20.72 26.61
CA VAL A 19 7.67 20.09 27.60
C VAL A 19 6.92 18.81 27.95
N PHE A 20 7.46 17.66 27.53
CA PHE A 20 7.12 16.40 28.18
C PHE A 20 7.55 16.53 29.64
N GLY A 21 6.68 17.16 30.43
CA GLY A 21 6.74 17.15 31.86
C GLY A 21 6.59 15.71 32.26
N ALA A 22 7.65 15.17 32.87
CA ALA A 22 7.53 14.05 33.76
C ALA A 22 6.39 14.39 34.74
N ALA A 23 5.20 13.88 34.47
CA ALA A 23 4.11 13.86 35.44
C ALA A 23 4.54 12.88 36.53
N ALA A 24 5.31 13.41 37.46
CA ALA A 24 5.46 12.89 38.79
C ALA A 24 4.05 12.86 39.41
N CYS A 25 3.43 11.67 39.40
CA CYS A 25 2.39 11.35 40.35
C CYS A 25 3.06 11.30 41.73
N GLY A 26 2.85 12.37 42.50
CA GLY A 26 3.24 12.44 43.90
C GLY A 26 2.55 11.34 44.70
N GLY A 27 3.36 10.59 45.43
CA GLY A 27 2.98 9.51 46.34
C GLY A 27 4.23 8.99 47.03
N ASP A 28 4.58 9.67 48.11
CA ASP A 28 5.59 9.40 49.15
C ASP A 28 6.60 8.24 48.99
N SER A 29 7.88 8.64 49.08
CA SER A 29 8.95 7.95 49.81
C SER A 29 9.44 6.58 49.32
N LYS A 30 10.41 6.60 48.40
CA LYS A 30 11.64 5.78 48.49
C LYS A 30 12.69 6.27 47.48
N SER A 31 13.77 6.84 48.00
CA SER A 31 14.99 7.15 47.26
C SER A 31 15.61 5.85 46.75
N GLY A 32 15.21 5.43 45.55
CA GLY A 32 15.77 4.29 44.83
C GLY A 32 16.61 4.82 43.69
N SER A 33 17.89 4.43 43.67
CA SER A 33 18.83 4.67 42.56
C SER A 33 18.17 4.31 41.23
N SER A 34 17.80 5.33 40.44
CA SER A 34 17.27 5.19 39.08
C SER A 34 18.37 4.66 38.17
N THR A 35 18.67 3.38 38.30
CA THR A 35 19.36 2.62 37.27
C THR A 35 18.41 2.61 36.09
N SER A 36 18.79 3.22 34.96
CA SER A 36 18.01 3.27 33.72
C SER A 36 17.73 1.86 33.20
N GLY A 37 16.78 1.17 33.85
CA GLY A 37 16.35 -0.16 33.50
C GLY A 37 15.63 -0.15 32.16
N ALA A 38 15.74 -1.26 31.42
CA ALA A 38 14.97 -1.45 30.20
C ALA A 38 13.48 -1.23 30.45
N LEU A 39 12.79 -0.68 29.45
CA LEU A 39 11.34 -0.52 29.50
C LEU A 39 10.68 -1.90 29.60
N SER A 40 9.48 -1.95 30.19
CA SER A 40 8.64 -3.13 30.02
C SER A 40 8.28 -3.30 28.53
N ALA A 41 7.95 -4.52 28.10
CA ALA A 41 7.59 -4.77 26.71
C ALA A 41 6.40 -3.92 26.24
N ASP A 42 5.41 -3.70 27.10
CA ASP A 42 4.23 -2.90 26.76
C ASP A 42 4.54 -1.41 26.73
N ASP A 43 5.33 -0.90 27.69
CA ASP A 43 5.78 0.50 27.67
C ASP A 43 6.63 0.81 26.44
N PHE A 44 7.51 -0.13 26.08
CA PHE A 44 8.34 -0.03 24.88
C PHE A 44 7.47 0.04 23.61
N ARG A 45 6.54 -0.91 23.43
CA ARG A 45 5.63 -0.92 22.27
C ARG A 45 4.80 0.35 22.19
N SER A 46 4.23 0.78 23.31
CA SER A 46 3.43 2.01 23.36
C SER A 46 4.23 3.24 22.96
N GLN A 47 5.46 3.38 23.46
CA GLN A 47 6.32 4.53 23.11
C GLN A 47 6.77 4.51 21.65
N ALA A 48 7.21 3.35 21.15
CA ALA A 48 7.62 3.19 19.76
C ALA A 48 6.45 3.46 18.80
N ASN A 49 5.27 2.90 19.06
CA ASN A 49 4.08 3.16 18.24
C ASN A 49 3.66 4.64 18.26
N ALA A 50 3.77 5.33 19.40
CA ALA A 50 3.48 6.75 19.47
C ALA A 50 4.46 7.60 18.62
N ILE A 51 5.74 7.23 18.58
CA ILE A 51 6.74 7.86 17.71
C ILE A 51 6.37 7.65 16.24
N CYS A 52 6.12 6.40 15.83
CA CYS A 52 5.75 6.06 14.45
C CYS A 52 4.45 6.73 14.02
N LYS A 53 3.43 6.75 14.90
CA LYS A 53 2.18 7.46 14.64
C LYS A 53 2.40 8.95 14.38
N THR A 54 3.26 9.60 15.16
CA THR A 54 3.57 11.03 14.98
C THR A 54 4.19 11.28 13.60
N PHE A 55 5.16 10.45 13.19
CA PHE A 55 5.75 10.53 11.86
C PHE A 55 4.71 10.26 10.77
N ASN A 56 3.86 9.24 10.92
CA ASN A 56 2.80 8.91 9.98
C ASN A 56 1.79 10.04 9.80
N ASP A 57 1.43 10.73 10.88
CA ASP A 57 0.55 11.91 10.86
C ASP A 57 1.25 13.07 10.11
N GLN A 58 2.52 13.36 10.42
CA GLN A 58 3.30 14.40 9.73
C GLN A 58 3.47 14.11 8.22
N ASN A 59 3.78 12.87 7.87
CA ASN A 59 3.91 12.43 6.49
C ASN A 59 2.60 12.64 5.72
N ARG A 60 1.44 12.30 6.30
CA ARG A 60 0.12 12.49 5.67
C ARG A 60 -0.20 13.96 5.36
N THR A 61 0.38 14.90 6.11
CA THR A 61 0.23 16.35 5.83
C THR A 61 1.24 16.87 4.81
N THR A 62 2.20 16.04 4.39
CA THR A 62 3.18 16.41 3.36
C THR A 62 2.61 16.08 2.00
N ALA A 63 2.42 17.12 1.17
CA ALA A 63 1.94 16.96 -0.18
C ALA A 63 2.88 16.03 -0.96
N GLU A 64 2.31 14.98 -1.55
CA GLU A 64 3.01 14.06 -2.43
C GLU A 64 3.42 14.79 -3.72
N PRO A 65 4.58 14.44 -4.31
CA PRO A 65 5.01 15.03 -5.57
C PRO A 65 4.07 14.59 -6.69
N THR A 66 3.54 15.56 -7.42
CA THR A 66 2.65 15.34 -8.58
C THR A 66 3.41 15.17 -9.90
N GLY A 67 4.73 15.34 -9.86
CA GLY A 67 5.61 15.13 -11.01
C GLY A 67 7.09 15.10 -10.65
N PRO A 68 7.96 14.76 -11.62
CA PRO A 68 9.37 14.51 -11.37
C PRO A 68 10.12 15.70 -10.76
N THR A 69 9.76 16.92 -11.15
CA THR A 69 10.40 18.16 -10.69
C THR A 69 10.15 18.45 -9.21
N GLU A 70 9.13 17.83 -8.59
CA GLU A 70 8.78 18.03 -7.18
C GLU A 70 9.49 17.04 -6.25
N ILE A 71 10.08 15.97 -6.79
CA ILE A 71 10.67 14.88 -6.01
C ILE A 71 11.80 15.38 -5.10
N ALA A 72 12.72 16.21 -5.60
CA ALA A 72 13.83 16.69 -4.76
C ALA A 72 13.34 17.51 -3.56
N ALA A 73 12.33 18.37 -3.76
CA ALA A 73 11.74 19.18 -2.71
C ALA A 73 10.94 18.33 -1.72
N TYR A 74 10.26 17.29 -2.20
CA TYR A 74 9.59 16.31 -1.36
C TYR A 74 10.60 15.56 -0.47
N LEU A 75 11.69 15.06 -1.05
CA LEU A 75 12.76 14.36 -0.31
C LEU A 75 13.45 15.28 0.70
N ASP A 76 13.66 16.55 0.38
CA ASP A 76 14.19 17.58 1.29
C ASP A 76 13.35 17.74 2.56
N LYS A 77 12.03 17.63 2.41
CA LYS A 77 11.09 17.75 3.52
C LYS A 77 10.99 16.44 4.29
N MET A 78 10.93 15.31 3.60
CA MET A 78 10.70 13.99 4.19
C MET A 78 11.89 13.43 4.96
N LEU A 79 13.13 13.58 4.45
CA LEU A 79 14.32 13.00 5.07
C LEU A 79 14.55 13.46 6.52
N PRO A 80 14.47 14.77 6.86
CA PRO A 80 14.64 15.21 8.24
C PRO A 80 13.59 14.62 9.21
N MET A 81 12.33 14.49 8.77
CA MET A 81 11.27 13.89 9.59
C MET A 81 11.57 12.43 9.90
N ALA A 82 12.00 11.66 8.90
CA ALA A 82 12.30 10.24 9.08
C ALA A 82 13.59 10.03 9.91
N GLN A 83 14.57 10.93 9.79
CA GLN A 83 15.76 10.93 10.64
C GLN A 83 15.42 11.24 12.10
N GLU A 84 14.48 12.16 12.34
CA GLU A 84 14.00 12.48 13.69
C GLU A 84 13.27 11.27 14.30
N GLU A 85 12.39 10.60 13.54
CA GLU A 85 11.73 9.35 13.94
C GLU A 85 12.76 8.29 14.34
N LEU A 86 13.72 7.98 13.44
CA LEU A 86 14.75 6.99 13.70
C LEU A 86 15.60 7.33 14.94
N THR A 87 15.88 8.61 15.16
CA THR A 87 16.60 9.10 16.35
C THR A 87 15.80 8.84 17.63
N LYS A 88 14.49 9.14 17.63
CA LYS A 88 13.62 8.89 18.78
C LYS A 88 13.46 7.40 19.06
N LEU A 89 13.32 6.57 18.03
CA LEU A 89 13.26 5.11 18.18
C LEU A 89 14.57 4.58 18.77
N LYS A 90 15.73 4.98 18.26
CA LYS A 90 17.05 4.58 18.79
C LYS A 90 17.27 4.97 20.25
N ALA A 91 16.58 6.00 20.75
CA ALA A 91 16.66 6.42 22.15
C ALA A 91 15.86 5.52 23.10
N LEU A 92 14.96 4.68 22.58
CA LEU A 92 14.23 3.70 23.40
C LEU A 92 15.16 2.57 23.83
N THR A 93 14.99 2.10 25.06
CA THR A 93 15.68 0.91 25.58
C THR A 93 14.73 -0.29 25.54
N PRO A 94 14.75 -1.11 24.47
CA PRO A 94 13.89 -2.29 24.39
C PRO A 94 14.24 -3.30 25.49
N PRO A 95 13.26 -4.07 25.98
CA PRO A 95 13.55 -5.23 26.82
C PRO A 95 14.35 -6.28 26.01
N VAL A 96 15.10 -7.12 26.73
CA VAL A 96 16.11 -8.02 26.14
C VAL A 96 15.53 -8.96 25.07
N GLU A 97 14.28 -9.38 25.26
CA GLU A 97 13.56 -10.28 24.35
C GLU A 97 13.13 -9.61 23.03
N LEU A 98 12.93 -8.29 23.02
CA LEU A 98 12.53 -7.54 21.80
C LEU A 98 13.73 -6.92 21.10
N LYS A 99 14.86 -6.79 21.80
CA LYS A 99 16.05 -6.08 21.32
C LYS A 99 16.60 -6.59 19.98
N PRO A 100 16.76 -7.90 19.72
CA PRO A 100 17.35 -8.36 18.47
C PRO A 100 16.55 -7.94 17.22
N ASP A 101 15.23 -8.13 17.25
CA ASP A 101 14.37 -7.74 16.13
C ASP A 101 14.24 -6.22 16.02
N PHE A 102 14.22 -5.50 17.15
CA PHE A 102 14.26 -4.04 17.13
C PHE A 102 15.54 -3.50 16.48
N ASP A 103 16.71 -3.96 16.91
CA ASP A 103 18.01 -3.53 16.36
C ASP A 103 18.12 -3.85 14.85
N ALA A 104 17.60 -5.00 14.42
CA ALA A 104 17.51 -5.37 13.01
C ALA A 104 16.63 -4.38 12.22
N SER A 105 15.43 -4.06 12.74
CA SER A 105 14.53 -3.08 12.12
C SER A 105 15.15 -1.68 12.01
N ILE A 106 15.89 -1.24 13.04
CA ILE A 106 16.58 0.05 13.07
C ILE A 106 17.72 0.07 12.05
N THR A 107 18.43 -1.04 11.89
CA THR A 107 19.50 -1.18 10.89
C THR A 107 18.94 -1.09 9.47
N ALA A 108 17.86 -1.80 9.17
CA ALA A 108 17.22 -1.76 7.86
C ALA A 108 16.67 -0.36 7.52
N GLN A 109 15.97 0.30 8.46
CA GLN A 109 15.51 1.68 8.30
C GLN A 109 16.66 2.66 8.08
N SER A 110 17.77 2.51 8.83
CA SER A 110 18.94 3.37 8.67
C SER A 110 19.58 3.25 7.28
N LYS A 111 19.62 2.04 6.70
CA LYS A 111 20.10 1.81 5.32
C LYS A 111 19.14 2.41 4.30
N SER A 112 17.83 2.26 4.50
CA SER A 112 16.80 2.84 3.64
C SER A 112 16.94 4.37 3.59
N LEU A 113 17.11 5.04 4.74
CA LEU A 113 17.34 6.49 4.79
C LEU A 113 18.64 6.93 4.13
N ASP A 114 19.71 6.13 4.21
CA ASP A 114 20.97 6.42 3.51
C ASP A 114 20.80 6.35 1.99
N LEU A 115 20.09 5.34 1.48
CA LEU A 115 19.76 5.22 0.05
C LEU A 115 18.88 6.37 -0.44
N ILE A 116 17.85 6.75 0.34
CA ILE A 116 16.98 7.90 0.02
C ILE A 116 17.79 9.19 0.02
N GLY A 117 18.72 9.36 0.97
CA GLY A 117 19.65 10.50 1.00
C GLY A 117 20.52 10.59 -0.25
N LYS A 118 21.14 9.46 -0.65
CA LYS A 118 21.93 9.36 -1.89
C LYS A 118 21.07 9.64 -3.13
N ALA A 119 19.87 9.08 -3.22
CA ALA A 119 18.94 9.34 -4.31
C ALA A 119 18.60 10.83 -4.41
N ARG A 120 18.27 11.46 -3.29
CA ARG A 120 18.01 12.91 -3.21
C ARG A 120 19.20 13.73 -3.70
N ASP A 121 20.42 13.37 -3.34
CA ASP A 121 21.62 14.09 -3.78
C ASP A 121 21.90 13.88 -5.28
N ARG A 122 21.66 12.69 -5.83
CA ARG A 122 21.73 12.42 -7.29
C ARG A 122 20.74 13.27 -8.08
N VAL A 123 19.48 13.32 -7.63
CA VAL A 123 18.45 14.16 -8.26
C VAL A 123 18.84 15.64 -8.22
N LYS A 124 19.38 16.12 -7.09
CA LYS A 124 19.91 17.48 -6.99
C LYS A 124 21.14 17.73 -7.88
N GLY A 125 21.91 16.68 -8.15
CA GLY A 125 23.02 16.67 -9.10
C GLY A 125 22.60 16.75 -10.57
N GLY A 126 21.29 16.73 -10.86
CA GLY A 126 20.75 16.83 -12.21
C GLY A 126 20.47 15.49 -12.90
N GLU A 127 20.59 14.37 -12.17
CA GLU A 127 20.11 13.08 -12.68
C GLU A 127 18.58 13.06 -12.77
N ASP A 128 18.04 12.34 -13.75
CA ASP A 128 16.60 12.19 -13.94
C ASP A 128 15.95 11.56 -12.68
N PRO A 129 14.98 12.23 -12.03
CA PRO A 129 14.36 11.73 -10.81
C PRO A 129 13.74 10.34 -10.93
N MET A 130 13.11 10.03 -12.07
CA MET A 130 12.41 8.76 -12.26
C MET A 130 13.40 7.61 -12.40
N THR A 131 14.49 7.82 -13.14
CA THR A 131 15.61 6.89 -13.27
C THR A 131 16.23 6.61 -11.91
N VAL A 132 16.55 7.65 -11.14
CA VAL A 132 17.14 7.50 -9.80
C VAL A 132 16.21 6.71 -8.88
N ILE A 133 14.92 7.05 -8.83
CA ILE A 133 13.93 6.32 -8.01
C ILE A 133 13.86 4.86 -8.43
N GLN A 134 13.77 4.58 -9.73
CA GLN A 134 13.64 3.21 -10.24
C GLN A 134 14.84 2.34 -9.85
N GLU A 135 16.05 2.89 -9.89
CA GLU A 135 17.27 2.17 -9.51
C GLU A 135 17.32 1.84 -8.01
N VAL A 136 16.92 2.77 -7.13
CA VAL A 136 17.01 2.56 -5.68
C VAL A 136 15.79 1.84 -5.10
N SER A 137 14.64 1.86 -5.79
CA SER A 137 13.38 1.33 -5.28
C SER A 137 13.45 -0.16 -4.87
N PRO A 138 14.04 -1.08 -5.65
CA PRO A 138 14.09 -2.50 -5.26
C PRO A 138 14.81 -2.74 -3.94
N GLU A 139 15.93 -2.03 -3.71
CA GLU A 139 16.71 -2.16 -2.48
C GLU A 139 15.98 -1.51 -1.30
N ILE A 140 15.39 -0.32 -1.49
CA ILE A 140 14.57 0.35 -0.48
C ILE A 140 13.36 -0.54 -0.10
N ASN A 141 12.67 -1.13 -1.07
CA ASN A 141 11.52 -2.01 -0.81
C ASN A 141 11.94 -3.23 0.01
N THR A 142 13.05 -3.88 -0.36
CA THR A 142 13.59 -5.03 0.40
C THR A 142 13.90 -4.65 1.85
N LEU A 143 14.53 -3.48 2.07
CA LEU A 143 14.84 -3.00 3.42
C LEU A 143 13.59 -2.62 4.22
N ASN A 144 12.59 -2.03 3.57
CA ASN A 144 11.33 -1.68 4.21
C ASN A 144 10.54 -2.94 4.60
N ASP A 145 10.51 -3.96 3.73
CA ASP A 145 9.87 -5.26 4.02
C ASP A 145 10.56 -5.97 5.19
N GLU A 146 11.91 -5.96 5.22
CA GLU A 146 12.69 -6.49 6.35
C GLU A 146 12.36 -5.73 7.65
N ALA A 147 12.39 -4.39 7.61
CA ALA A 147 12.08 -3.56 8.77
C ALA A 147 10.66 -3.82 9.30
N LYS A 148 9.67 -3.87 8.39
CA LYS A 148 8.27 -4.13 8.70
C LYS A 148 8.07 -5.50 9.33
N ALA A 149 8.62 -6.56 8.72
CA ALA A 149 8.51 -7.91 9.28
C ALA A 149 9.07 -7.98 10.71
N LYS A 150 10.18 -7.29 10.97
CA LYS A 150 10.78 -7.18 12.30
C LYS A 150 9.91 -6.39 13.28
N GLN A 151 9.36 -5.25 12.87
CA GLN A 151 8.45 -4.43 13.68
C GLN A 151 7.16 -5.19 14.04
N GLN A 152 6.59 -5.95 13.10
CA GLN A 152 5.42 -6.80 13.35
C GLN A 152 5.72 -7.88 14.40
N ALA A 153 6.87 -8.55 14.30
CA ALA A 153 7.27 -9.61 15.23
C ALA A 153 7.35 -9.14 16.69
N ILE A 154 7.64 -7.85 16.93
CA ILE A 154 7.72 -7.25 18.27
C ILE A 154 6.48 -6.44 18.66
N GLY A 155 5.42 -6.44 17.84
CA GLY A 155 4.13 -5.81 18.16
C GLY A 155 4.07 -4.29 17.91
N LEU A 156 4.90 -3.77 17.00
CA LEU A 156 4.90 -2.34 16.62
C LEU A 156 3.94 -2.07 15.45
N THR A 157 2.64 -2.07 15.73
CA THR A 157 1.59 -1.94 14.72
C THR A 157 1.63 -0.62 13.93
N GLU A 158 1.87 0.52 14.60
CA GLU A 158 1.92 1.84 13.93
C GLU A 158 3.17 1.97 13.06
N CYS A 159 4.28 1.36 13.47
CA CYS A 159 5.52 1.35 12.70
C CYS A 159 5.44 0.43 11.47
N ALA A 160 4.68 -0.67 11.59
CA ALA A 160 4.53 -1.67 10.54
C ALA A 160 3.30 -1.49 9.63
N THR A 161 2.60 -0.36 9.72
CA THR A 161 1.41 -0.08 8.91
C THR A 161 1.82 0.30 7.49
N ASP A 162 1.24 -0.36 6.48
CA ASP A 162 1.33 0.10 5.10
C ASP A 162 0.52 1.38 4.96
N LYS A 163 1.12 2.45 4.41
CA LYS A 163 0.42 3.72 4.17
C LYS A 163 -0.85 3.53 3.32
N SER A 164 -0.96 2.44 2.56
CA SER A 164 -2.09 2.11 1.70
C SER A 164 -3.34 1.62 2.44
N ASP A 165 -3.21 1.03 3.63
CA ASP A 165 -4.35 0.35 4.30
C ASP A 165 -5.18 1.29 5.20
N SER A 166 -4.70 2.51 5.48
CA SER A 166 -5.34 3.42 6.43
C SER A 166 -6.68 4.01 5.95
N THR A 167 -7.05 3.82 4.68
CA THR A 167 -8.31 4.34 4.11
C THR A 167 -9.51 3.40 4.25
N SER A 168 -9.33 2.16 4.71
CA SER A 168 -10.40 1.13 4.74
C SER A 168 -10.97 0.82 6.13
N THR A 169 -10.95 1.79 7.06
CA THR A 169 -11.71 1.63 8.31
C THR A 169 -13.13 2.15 8.11
N THR A 170 -13.99 1.32 7.49
CA THR A 170 -15.44 1.51 7.61
C THR A 170 -15.80 1.32 9.07
N SER A 171 -16.09 2.42 9.75
CA SER A 171 -16.56 2.45 11.13
C SER A 171 -17.86 1.62 11.23
N THR A 172 -17.74 0.38 11.66
CA THR A 172 -18.90 -0.42 12.06
C THR A 172 -19.42 0.19 13.35
N THR A 173 -20.49 0.97 13.21
CA THR A 173 -21.26 1.44 14.35
C THR A 173 -21.72 0.21 15.14
N PRO A 174 -21.50 0.14 16.46
CA PRO A 174 -21.98 -0.99 17.24
C PRO A 174 -23.51 -0.97 17.22
N THR A 175 -24.12 -1.92 16.51
CA THR A 175 -25.56 -2.15 16.53
C THR A 175 -25.95 -2.50 17.96
N THR A 176 -26.80 -1.67 18.55
CA THR A 176 -27.35 -1.85 19.89
C THR A 176 -28.08 -3.20 19.97
N ASP A 177 -27.62 -4.02 20.90
CA ASP A 177 -28.23 -5.30 21.30
C ASP A 177 -29.71 -5.07 21.61
N THR A 178 -30.59 -5.58 20.74
CA THR A 178 -32.01 -5.71 21.06
C THR A 178 -32.19 -7.06 21.73
N THR A 179 -32.29 -7.01 23.05
CA THR A 179 -32.59 -8.14 23.92
C THR A 179 -33.97 -8.72 23.55
N PHE A 180 -33.99 -9.86 22.85
CA PHE A 180 -35.20 -10.67 22.76
C PHE A 180 -35.21 -11.67 23.92
N ASP A 181 -36.07 -11.36 24.88
CA ASP A 181 -36.55 -12.27 25.90
C ASP A 181 -37.36 -13.38 25.21
N THR A 182 -37.02 -14.65 25.45
CA THR A 182 -37.92 -15.76 25.12
C THR A 182 -37.77 -16.87 26.15
N THR A 183 -38.56 -16.74 27.21
CA THR A 183 -38.89 -17.85 28.09
C THR A 183 -40.04 -18.64 27.44
N SER A 184 -39.82 -19.87 26.98
CA SER A 184 -40.90 -20.87 26.91
C SER A 184 -40.36 -22.29 26.77
N THR A 185 -40.62 -23.07 27.82
CA THR A 185 -40.42 -24.50 27.97
C THR A 185 -41.54 -25.25 27.25
N THR A 186 -41.25 -26.29 26.47
CA THR A 186 -42.08 -27.51 26.40
C THR A 186 -41.37 -28.66 25.66
N PRO A 187 -41.74 -29.93 25.93
CA PRO A 187 -40.93 -31.10 25.61
C PRO A 187 -41.35 -31.82 24.31
N TYR A 188 -40.36 -32.52 23.74
CA TYR A 188 -40.40 -33.48 22.63
C TYR A 188 -41.65 -34.40 22.57
N PRO A 189 -42.06 -34.81 21.36
CA PRO A 189 -41.84 -36.21 20.93
C PRO A 189 -41.42 -36.37 19.44
N PRO A 190 -41.09 -37.59 18.97
CA PRO A 190 -40.14 -37.80 17.87
C PRO A 190 -40.78 -38.16 16.51
N THR A 191 -39.90 -38.12 15.49
CA THR A 191 -39.95 -38.79 14.17
C THR A 191 -41.03 -38.33 13.18
N ASP A 192 -40.59 -37.71 12.08
CA ASP A 192 -40.80 -38.33 10.76
C ASP A 192 -39.91 -37.74 9.65
N THR A 193 -39.53 -38.63 8.74
CA THR A 193 -38.78 -38.40 7.51
C THR A 193 -39.64 -37.62 6.51
N SER A 194 -39.19 -36.45 6.06
CA SER A 194 -39.77 -35.80 4.88
C SER A 194 -38.75 -34.92 4.15
N THR A 195 -38.41 -35.38 2.94
CA THR A 195 -37.76 -34.65 1.86
C THR A 195 -38.55 -33.40 1.47
N SER A 196 -37.90 -32.23 1.49
CA SER A 196 -38.36 -31.03 0.78
C SER A 196 -37.14 -30.20 0.34
N PRO A 197 -37.14 -29.64 -0.89
CA PRO A 197 -35.97 -28.98 -1.47
C PRO A 197 -35.74 -27.58 -0.86
N TYR A 198 -34.51 -27.32 -0.44
CA TYR A 198 -34.04 -25.97 -0.14
C TYR A 198 -33.98 -25.14 -1.42
N THR A 199 -34.85 -24.15 -1.54
CA THR A 199 -34.61 -22.97 -2.38
C THR A 199 -33.62 -22.06 -1.67
N THR A 200 -32.42 -21.92 -2.22
CA THR A 200 -31.47 -20.87 -1.87
C THR A 200 -31.98 -19.53 -2.35
N ASP A 201 -32.49 -18.70 -1.42
CA ASP A 201 -32.69 -17.28 -1.65
C ASP A 201 -31.34 -16.62 -1.85
N THR A 202 -31.05 -16.28 -3.11
CA THR A 202 -29.88 -15.48 -3.47
C THR A 202 -30.28 -14.03 -3.30
N THR A 203 -29.88 -13.42 -2.19
CA THR A 203 -30.02 -11.98 -1.97
C THR A 203 -29.19 -11.25 -3.01
N SER A 204 -29.86 -10.83 -4.08
CA SER A 204 -29.31 -9.98 -5.14
C SER A 204 -28.95 -8.61 -4.56
N THR A 205 -27.71 -8.43 -4.15
CA THR A 205 -27.12 -7.11 -3.98
C THR A 205 -27.07 -6.43 -5.34
N THR A 206 -27.90 -5.41 -5.54
CA THR A 206 -27.81 -4.49 -6.67
C THR A 206 -26.39 -3.94 -6.77
N PRO A 207 -25.73 -4.02 -7.94
CA PRO A 207 -24.42 -3.41 -8.15
C PRO A 207 -24.51 -1.92 -7.85
N ILE A 208 -23.56 -1.41 -7.06
CA ILE A 208 -23.31 0.02 -6.94
C ILE A 208 -22.89 0.49 -8.33
N ASP A 209 -23.66 1.41 -8.94
CA ASP A 209 -23.30 2.09 -10.18
C ASP A 209 -21.93 2.76 -9.98
N THR A 210 -20.87 2.10 -10.42
CA THR A 210 -19.58 2.72 -10.64
C THR A 210 -19.77 3.71 -11.78
N ASP A 211 -19.95 4.96 -11.36
CA ASP A 211 -19.92 6.19 -12.12
C ASP A 211 -19.33 6.00 -13.54
N THR A 212 -20.23 5.96 -14.53
CA THR A 212 -19.89 5.95 -15.95
C THR A 212 -19.39 7.34 -16.32
N THR A 213 -18.29 7.77 -15.72
CA THR A 213 -17.63 9.00 -16.10
C THR A 213 -17.10 8.76 -17.51
N ALA A 214 -17.69 9.45 -18.49
CA ALA A 214 -17.31 9.32 -19.89
C ALA A 214 -15.79 9.41 -20.03
N SER A 215 -15.18 8.44 -20.72
CA SER A 215 -13.75 8.43 -20.99
C SER A 215 -13.34 9.79 -21.57
N PRO A 216 -12.32 10.45 -21.01
CA PRO A 216 -11.88 11.73 -21.53
C PRO A 216 -11.43 11.56 -22.98
N THR A 217 -11.91 12.42 -23.86
CA THR A 217 -11.52 12.47 -25.28
C THR A 217 -10.82 13.78 -25.59
N GLY A 218 -9.81 13.75 -26.46
CA GLY A 218 -9.06 14.94 -26.87
C GLY A 218 -7.75 15.12 -26.08
N THR A 219 -7.26 16.36 -25.97
CA THR A 219 -6.04 16.60 -25.20
C THR A 219 -6.35 16.77 -23.72
N VAL A 220 -5.60 16.09 -22.85
CA VAL A 220 -5.76 16.13 -21.40
C VAL A 220 -4.50 16.63 -20.71
N ASP A 221 -4.70 17.22 -19.52
CA ASP A 221 -3.62 17.58 -18.61
C ASP A 221 -2.80 16.35 -18.17
N ALA A 222 -1.52 16.57 -17.88
CA ALA A 222 -0.61 15.55 -17.34
C ALA A 222 -1.18 14.80 -16.13
N SER A 223 -2.00 15.46 -15.29
CA SER A 223 -2.62 14.82 -14.12
C SER A 223 -3.59 13.68 -14.46
N VAL A 224 -4.30 13.76 -15.60
CA VAL A 224 -5.21 12.69 -16.05
C VAL A 224 -4.38 11.48 -16.46
N PHE A 225 -3.33 11.72 -17.26
CA PHE A 225 -2.38 10.66 -17.65
C PHE A 225 -1.67 10.02 -16.46
N SER A 226 -1.20 10.81 -15.48
CA SER A 226 -0.58 10.28 -14.27
C SER A 226 -1.54 9.41 -13.47
N LYS A 227 -2.82 9.82 -13.34
CA LYS A 227 -3.85 9.03 -12.65
C LYS A 227 -4.06 7.67 -13.35
N ASP A 228 -4.29 7.67 -14.66
CA ASP A 228 -4.50 6.44 -15.41
C ASP A 228 -3.25 5.54 -15.40
N THR A 229 -2.05 6.10 -15.44
CA THR A 229 -0.79 5.35 -15.34
C THR A 229 -0.61 4.71 -13.95
N LEU A 230 -0.99 5.40 -12.88
CA LEU A 230 -0.99 4.85 -11.52
C LEU A 230 -2.00 3.72 -11.37
N GLU A 231 -3.22 3.90 -11.86
CA GLU A 231 -4.27 2.87 -11.85
C GLU A 231 -3.83 1.62 -12.65
N PHE A 232 -3.23 1.82 -13.82
CA PHE A 232 -2.65 0.77 -14.64
C PHE A 232 -1.54 0.01 -13.90
N GLY A 233 -0.62 0.74 -13.26
CA GLY A 233 0.47 0.17 -12.48
C GLY A 233 -0.02 -0.65 -11.29
N GLN A 234 -1.03 -0.15 -10.57
CA GLN A 234 -1.66 -0.85 -9.45
C GLN A 234 -2.27 -2.18 -9.90
N LYS A 235 -3.00 -2.19 -11.02
CA LYS A 235 -3.60 -3.42 -11.56
C LYS A 235 -2.57 -4.47 -11.97
N LEU A 236 -1.45 -4.05 -12.53
CA LEU A 236 -0.33 -4.96 -12.80
C LEU A 236 0.30 -5.53 -11.53
N GLN A 237 0.40 -4.73 -10.46
CA GLN A 237 0.92 -5.19 -9.18
C GLN A 237 -0.03 -6.20 -8.52
N ASP A 238 -1.34 -5.95 -8.54
CA ASP A 238 -2.35 -6.87 -8.02
C ASP A 238 -2.34 -8.21 -8.78
N PHE A 239 -2.32 -8.16 -10.12
CA PHE A 239 -2.15 -9.35 -10.96
C PHE A 239 -0.89 -10.13 -10.57
N GLY A 240 0.25 -9.44 -10.44
CA GLY A 240 1.53 -10.04 -10.07
C GLY A 240 1.52 -10.68 -8.69
N ARG A 241 0.91 -10.02 -7.70
CA ARG A 241 0.75 -10.52 -6.33
C ARG A 241 -0.09 -11.79 -6.29
N ILE A 242 -1.27 -11.78 -6.91
CA ILE A 242 -2.16 -12.96 -6.96
C ILE A 242 -1.43 -14.14 -7.64
N LEU A 243 -0.70 -13.87 -8.73
CA LEU A 243 0.09 -14.90 -9.41
C LEU A 243 1.20 -15.47 -8.51
N GLN A 244 1.91 -14.62 -7.77
CA GLN A 244 2.95 -15.04 -6.82
C GLN A 244 2.38 -15.84 -5.64
N GLU A 245 1.23 -15.44 -5.09
CA GLU A 245 0.52 -16.18 -4.03
C GLU A 245 0.09 -17.58 -4.51
N ALA A 246 -0.31 -17.71 -5.78
CA ALA A 246 -0.72 -18.98 -6.38
C ALA A 246 0.46 -19.88 -6.78
N ALA A 247 1.62 -19.30 -7.12
CA ALA A 247 2.75 -20.02 -7.71
C ALA A 247 3.23 -21.25 -6.89
N PRO A 248 3.33 -21.23 -5.54
CA PRO A 248 3.72 -22.40 -4.75
C PRO A 248 2.77 -23.59 -4.91
N GLY A 249 1.49 -23.33 -5.23
CA GLY A 249 0.48 -24.37 -5.47
C GLY A 249 0.44 -24.89 -6.91
N GLY A 250 1.38 -24.47 -7.76
CA GLY A 250 1.50 -24.91 -9.15
C GLY A 250 0.32 -24.47 -10.04
N THR A 251 0.13 -25.17 -11.16
CA THR A 251 -0.87 -24.81 -12.17
C THR A 251 -2.30 -24.86 -11.65
N SER A 252 -2.62 -25.80 -10.74
CA SER A 252 -3.95 -25.90 -10.13
C SER A 252 -4.32 -24.70 -9.28
N ALA A 253 -3.36 -24.12 -8.55
CA ALA A 253 -3.61 -22.92 -7.74
C ALA A 253 -3.78 -21.67 -8.62
N VAL A 254 -2.99 -21.55 -9.69
CA VAL A 254 -3.16 -20.47 -10.69
C VAL A 254 -4.52 -20.59 -11.38
N ALA A 255 -4.92 -21.81 -11.76
CA ALA A 255 -6.22 -22.07 -12.36
C ALA A 255 -7.39 -21.69 -11.43
N ALA A 256 -7.25 -21.94 -10.13
CA ALA A 256 -8.24 -21.55 -9.12
C ALA A 256 -8.39 -20.02 -8.97
N LYS A 257 -7.35 -19.25 -9.33
CA LYS A 257 -7.33 -17.79 -9.32
C LYS A 257 -7.61 -17.15 -10.69
N ALA A 258 -7.84 -17.95 -11.72
CA ALA A 258 -7.90 -17.46 -13.10
C ALA A 258 -9.05 -16.47 -13.36
N SER A 259 -10.18 -16.55 -12.66
CA SER A 259 -11.26 -15.56 -12.80
C SER A 259 -10.86 -14.18 -12.25
N GLU A 260 -10.17 -14.16 -11.11
CA GLU A 260 -9.67 -12.93 -10.47
C GLU A 260 -8.58 -12.29 -11.34
N LEU A 261 -7.62 -13.11 -11.79
CA LEU A 261 -6.54 -12.67 -12.67
C LEU A 261 -7.05 -12.13 -14.01
N ARG A 262 -8.10 -12.73 -14.61
CA ARG A 262 -8.73 -12.19 -15.83
C ARG A 262 -9.41 -10.86 -15.60
N ALA A 263 -10.08 -10.67 -14.46
CA ALA A 263 -10.70 -9.39 -14.13
C ALA A 263 -9.66 -8.26 -14.05
N ASP A 264 -8.47 -8.53 -13.51
CA ASP A 264 -7.39 -7.54 -13.51
C ASP A 264 -6.85 -7.24 -14.91
N LEU A 265 -6.73 -8.25 -15.79
CA LEU A 265 -6.35 -8.03 -17.19
C LEU A 265 -7.41 -7.22 -17.96
N ASP A 266 -8.70 -7.47 -17.73
CA ASP A 266 -9.81 -6.70 -18.33
C ASP A 266 -9.80 -5.24 -17.86
N ASP A 267 -9.46 -4.98 -16.59
CA ASP A 267 -9.29 -3.63 -16.06
C ASP A 267 -8.07 -2.94 -16.70
N ILE A 268 -6.96 -3.64 -16.89
CA ILE A 268 -5.78 -3.14 -17.61
C ILE A 268 -6.14 -2.73 -19.04
N ASP A 269 -6.90 -3.56 -19.77
CA ASP A 269 -7.38 -3.24 -21.12
C ASP A 269 -8.31 -2.03 -21.11
N ARG A 270 -9.21 -1.92 -20.12
CA ARG A 270 -10.10 -0.76 -19.97
C ARG A 270 -9.33 0.53 -19.75
N ILE A 271 -8.32 0.53 -18.88
CA ILE A 271 -7.47 1.69 -18.62
C ILE A 271 -6.69 2.05 -19.89
N THR A 272 -6.14 1.05 -20.58
CA THR A 272 -5.43 1.24 -21.85
C THR A 272 -6.30 1.88 -22.93
N GLU A 273 -7.57 1.46 -23.05
CA GLU A 273 -8.51 2.05 -24.00
C GLU A 273 -8.88 3.48 -23.61
N ARG A 274 -8.97 3.81 -22.31
CA ARG A 274 -9.09 5.22 -21.87
C ARG A 274 -7.88 6.04 -22.30
N MET A 275 -6.67 5.53 -22.04
CA MET A 275 -5.41 6.19 -22.43
C MET A 275 -5.30 6.39 -23.95
N LYS A 276 -5.88 5.50 -24.75
CA LYS A 276 -5.94 5.62 -26.21
C LYS A 276 -6.92 6.70 -26.69
N GLY A 277 -7.94 7.02 -25.90
CA GLY A 277 -8.96 8.02 -26.22
C GLY A 277 -8.50 9.47 -26.13
N TYR A 278 -7.32 9.72 -25.55
CA TYR A 278 -6.77 11.06 -25.39
C TYR A 278 -5.30 11.17 -25.80
N THR A 279 -4.85 12.42 -25.94
CA THR A 279 -3.44 12.81 -26.03
C THR A 279 -3.03 13.64 -24.82
N VAL A 280 -1.75 13.68 -24.46
CA VAL A 280 -1.23 14.53 -23.38
C VAL A 280 -0.62 15.80 -23.93
N ASP A 281 -0.85 16.95 -23.29
CA ASP A 281 -0.29 18.25 -23.72
C ASP A 281 1.24 18.30 -23.74
N SER A 282 1.92 17.44 -22.97
CA SER A 282 3.38 17.34 -22.95
C SER A 282 3.87 16.33 -23.99
N PRO A 283 4.76 16.72 -24.94
CA PRO A 283 5.29 15.79 -25.95
C PRO A 283 6.00 14.56 -25.36
N GLU A 284 6.70 14.73 -24.24
CA GLU A 284 7.39 13.64 -23.54
C GLU A 284 6.39 12.64 -22.94
N LEU A 285 5.35 13.16 -22.26
CA LEU A 285 4.30 12.32 -21.68
C LEU A 285 3.42 11.68 -22.76
N GLU A 286 3.20 12.36 -23.89
CA GLU A 286 2.48 11.78 -25.02
C GLU A 286 3.27 10.64 -25.67
N SER A 287 4.58 10.81 -25.85
CA SER A 287 5.46 9.72 -26.28
C SER A 287 5.35 8.51 -25.34
N ARG A 288 5.41 8.75 -24.02
CA ARG A 288 5.27 7.70 -23.01
C ARG A 288 3.90 7.02 -23.06
N ARG A 289 2.81 7.80 -23.11
CA ARG A 289 1.43 7.31 -23.26
C ARG A 289 1.30 6.42 -24.49
N ALA A 290 1.78 6.87 -25.65
CA ALA A 290 1.71 6.12 -26.89
C ALA A 290 2.47 4.78 -26.80
N LYS A 291 3.64 4.76 -26.16
CA LYS A 291 4.41 3.53 -25.93
C LYS A 291 3.67 2.56 -25.00
N ILE A 292 3.07 3.05 -23.90
CA ILE A 292 2.27 2.23 -22.98
C ILE A 292 1.08 1.61 -23.72
N VAL A 293 0.30 2.43 -24.45
CA VAL A 293 -0.86 1.99 -25.22
C VAL A 293 -0.48 0.96 -26.30
N ALA A 294 0.70 1.10 -26.91
CA ALA A 294 1.19 0.14 -27.89
C ALA A 294 1.65 -1.20 -27.27
N ALA A 295 2.21 -1.17 -26.05
CA ALA A 295 2.79 -2.35 -25.41
C ALA A 295 1.79 -3.16 -24.55
N ALA A 296 0.79 -2.49 -23.95
CA ALA A 296 -0.15 -3.13 -23.03
C ALA A 296 -0.96 -4.31 -23.62
N PRO A 297 -1.45 -4.28 -24.87
CA PRO A 297 -2.24 -5.39 -25.43
C PRO A 297 -1.49 -6.73 -25.50
N ASP A 298 -0.17 -6.70 -25.62
CA ASP A 298 0.63 -7.92 -25.57
C ASP A 298 0.61 -8.55 -24.17
N VAL A 299 0.63 -7.74 -23.12
CA VAL A 299 0.60 -8.22 -21.73
C VAL A 299 -0.75 -8.85 -21.43
N THR A 300 -1.86 -8.22 -21.79
CA THR A 300 -3.20 -8.77 -21.53
C THR A 300 -3.50 -10.01 -22.35
N ARG A 301 -3.10 -10.04 -23.63
CA ARG A 301 -3.20 -11.25 -24.47
C ARG A 301 -2.39 -12.41 -23.89
N LEU A 302 -1.10 -12.21 -23.61
CA LEU A 302 -0.23 -13.28 -23.10
C LEU A 302 -0.61 -13.70 -21.67
N GLY A 303 -1.11 -12.77 -20.86
CA GLY A 303 -1.69 -13.08 -19.55
C GLY A 303 -2.88 -14.03 -19.68
N ASN A 304 -3.82 -13.75 -20.59
CA ASN A 304 -4.95 -14.63 -20.84
C ASN A 304 -4.52 -16.01 -21.37
N GLU A 305 -3.58 -16.07 -22.32
CA GLU A 305 -3.02 -17.33 -22.82
C GLU A 305 -2.34 -18.15 -21.70
N LEU A 306 -1.67 -17.49 -20.75
CA LEU A 306 -1.05 -18.13 -19.59
C LEU A 306 -2.10 -18.72 -18.66
N LEU A 307 -3.21 -18.01 -18.42
CA LEU A 307 -4.33 -18.48 -17.60
C LEU A 307 -5.07 -19.66 -18.27
N ASP A 308 -5.25 -19.63 -19.59
CA ASP A 308 -5.82 -20.74 -20.36
C ASP A 308 -4.92 -21.99 -20.28
N ALA A 309 -3.61 -21.82 -20.41
CA ALA A 309 -2.64 -22.91 -20.26
C ALA A 309 -2.66 -23.49 -18.83
N ALA A 310 -2.76 -22.64 -17.80
CA ALA A 310 -2.87 -23.09 -16.42
C ALA A 310 -4.16 -23.89 -16.16
N GLN A 311 -5.31 -23.41 -16.66
CA GLN A 311 -6.61 -24.08 -16.51
C GLN A 311 -6.69 -25.41 -17.24
N SER A 312 -6.06 -25.51 -18.42
CA SER A 312 -5.98 -26.76 -19.19
C SER A 312 -4.93 -27.74 -18.66
N GLY A 313 -4.04 -27.29 -17.75
CA GLY A 313 -2.91 -28.08 -17.25
C GLY A 313 -1.79 -28.28 -18.28
N ASP A 314 -1.76 -27.49 -19.36
CA ASP A 314 -0.74 -27.56 -20.40
C ASP A 314 0.56 -26.88 -19.93
N THR A 315 1.42 -27.65 -19.27
CA THR A 315 2.69 -27.15 -18.71
C THR A 315 3.70 -26.74 -19.78
N ALA A 316 3.65 -27.33 -20.98
CA ALA A 316 4.52 -26.96 -22.09
C ALA A 316 4.14 -25.57 -22.61
N LYS A 317 2.84 -25.35 -22.84
CA LYS A 317 2.33 -24.04 -23.26
C LYS A 317 2.54 -22.98 -22.19
N LEU A 318 2.34 -23.34 -20.92
CA LEU A 318 2.58 -22.44 -19.79
C LEU A 318 4.02 -21.93 -19.77
N SER A 319 5.01 -22.81 -20.00
CA SER A 319 6.42 -22.41 -20.04
C SER A 319 6.74 -21.54 -21.24
N GLU A 320 6.19 -21.86 -22.41
CA GLU A 320 6.36 -21.06 -23.63
C GLU A 320 5.80 -19.65 -23.44
N VAL A 321 4.50 -19.56 -23.08
CA VAL A 321 3.78 -18.29 -22.89
C VAL A 321 4.38 -17.50 -21.73
N GLY A 322 4.80 -18.16 -20.64
CA GLY A 322 5.44 -17.50 -19.51
C GLY A 322 6.66 -16.69 -19.93
N SER A 323 7.53 -17.25 -20.78
CA SER A 323 8.71 -16.54 -21.29
C SER A 323 8.35 -15.32 -22.16
N GLN A 324 7.29 -15.44 -22.97
CA GLN A 324 6.81 -14.35 -23.82
C GLN A 324 6.15 -13.25 -22.97
N PHE A 325 5.38 -13.64 -21.95
CA PHE A 325 4.73 -12.73 -21.01
C PHE A 325 5.79 -11.89 -20.25
N THR A 326 6.87 -12.52 -19.78
CA THR A 326 8.00 -11.79 -19.17
C THR A 326 8.63 -10.78 -20.14
N GLN A 327 8.80 -11.14 -21.41
CA GLN A 327 9.32 -10.19 -22.42
C GLN A 327 8.35 -9.04 -22.67
N ALA A 328 7.03 -9.30 -22.71
CA ALA A 328 6.02 -8.26 -22.86
C ALA A 328 6.01 -7.30 -21.67
N LEU A 329 6.08 -7.82 -20.44
CA LEU A 329 6.23 -7.00 -19.23
C LEU A 329 7.51 -6.15 -19.27
N SER A 330 8.62 -6.71 -19.75
CA SER A 330 9.87 -5.94 -19.93
C SER A 330 9.68 -4.80 -20.93
N ARG A 331 9.09 -5.05 -22.10
CA ARG A 331 8.77 -4.00 -23.09
C ARG A 331 7.85 -2.92 -22.50
N LEU A 332 6.82 -3.33 -21.77
CA LEU A 332 5.90 -2.41 -21.11
C LEU A 332 6.61 -1.57 -20.04
N SER A 333 7.49 -2.16 -19.24
CA SER A 333 8.29 -1.44 -18.25
C SER A 333 9.21 -0.40 -18.91
N SER A 334 9.83 -0.73 -20.05
CA SER A 334 10.63 0.22 -20.82
C SER A 334 9.79 1.33 -21.44
N ALA A 335 8.60 0.99 -21.97
CA ALA A 335 7.62 1.95 -22.47
C ALA A 335 7.15 2.92 -21.39
N ALA A 336 7.06 2.46 -20.15
CA ALA A 336 6.67 3.26 -19.01
C ALA A 336 7.82 4.13 -18.45
N VAL A 337 9.06 4.08 -18.96
CA VAL A 337 10.17 4.90 -18.44
C VAL A 337 10.69 5.91 -19.46
N GLY A 338 10.61 5.60 -20.76
CA GLY A 338 11.07 6.50 -21.84
C GLY A 338 9.99 7.39 -22.43
#